data_AF-A0A1G6Y1N3-F1
#
_entry.id   AF-A0A1G6Y1N3-F1
#
_cell.length_a   1.000
_cell.length_b   1.000
_cell.length_c   1.000
_cell.angle_alpha   90.00
_cell.angle_beta   90.00
_cell.angle_gamma   90.00
#
_symmetry.space_group_name_H-M   'P 1'
#
loop_
_entity.id
_entity.type
_entity.pdbx_description
1 polymer ?
#
loop_
_entity_poly.entity_id
_entity_poly.type
_entity_poly.pdbx_seq_one_letter_code
_entity_poly.pdbx_strand_id
1 'polypeptide(L)'
;GIARGLSLRMDHGTQYLSDHFQNQIKFWGITPSFAFVAEPQTNGVAERFNRTLKEQAIYGRVFRNITDVREAVMTFVELYNSEWRVEKNGFRSPDEIRQAA
;
A
#
# COMPACT_ATOMS: atom_id res chain seq x y z
N GLY A 1 -1.29 2.39 22.12
CA GLY A 1 0.17 2.27 22.08
C GLY A 1 0.75 3.44 21.31
N ILE A 2 1.91 3.23 20.72
CA ILE A 2 2.70 4.23 20.00
C ILE A 2 2.03 4.77 18.72
N ALA A 3 1.01 4.09 18.19
CA ALA A 3 0.34 4.45 16.93
C ALA A 3 -1.12 4.90 17.15
N ARG A 4 -1.43 5.47 18.33
CA ARG A 4 -2.78 5.99 18.62
C ARG A 4 -3.12 7.14 17.66
N GLY A 5 -4.34 7.10 17.11
CA GLY A 5 -4.80 8.07 16.10
C GLY A 5 -4.61 7.58 14.67
N LEU A 6 -3.84 6.51 14.45
CA LEU A 6 -3.78 5.84 13.15
C LEU A 6 -5.01 4.95 12.94
N SER A 7 -5.58 5.01 11.73
CA SER A 7 -6.58 4.05 11.26
C SER A 7 -6.00 3.19 10.14
N LEU A 8 -6.19 1.86 10.22
CA LEU A 8 -5.68 0.92 9.23
C LEU A 8 -6.84 0.32 8.42
N ARG A 9 -6.86 0.61 7.12
CA ARG A 9 -7.82 0.05 6.16
C ARG A 9 -7.37 -1.35 5.72
N MET A 10 -8.23 -2.34 5.82
CA MET A 10 -7.94 -3.73 5.46
C MET A 10 -9.13 -4.38 4.76
N ASP A 11 -8.87 -5.38 3.93
CA ASP A 11 -9.92 -6.26 3.41
C ASP A 11 -10.26 -7.39 4.41
N HIS A 12 -11.18 -8.28 4.01
CA HIS A 12 -11.59 -9.43 4.81
C HIS A 12 -10.73 -10.68 4.57
N GLY A 13 -9.53 -10.53 4.04
CA GLY A 13 -8.58 -11.63 3.87
C GLY A 13 -8.28 -12.30 5.20
N THR A 14 -8.15 -13.62 5.19
CA THR A 14 -7.99 -14.43 6.41
C THR A 14 -6.75 -14.03 7.21
N GLN A 15 -5.68 -13.55 6.55
CA GLN A 15 -4.51 -13.01 7.22
C GLN A 15 -4.84 -11.82 8.15
N TYR A 16 -5.75 -10.93 7.73
CA TYR A 16 -6.13 -9.75 8.50
C TYR A 16 -7.15 -10.07 9.58
N LEU A 17 -7.94 -11.13 9.40
CA LEU A 17 -8.88 -11.62 10.41
C LEU A 17 -8.21 -12.46 11.50
N SER A 18 -6.95 -12.86 11.33
CA SER A 18 -6.24 -13.66 12.32
C SER A 18 -6.11 -12.95 13.66
N ASP A 19 -6.30 -13.68 14.76
CA ASP A 19 -6.14 -13.15 16.12
C ASP A 19 -4.74 -12.57 16.33
N HIS A 20 -3.71 -13.21 15.76
CA HIS A 20 -2.35 -12.72 15.84
C HIS A 20 -2.22 -11.29 15.30
N PHE A 21 -2.74 -11.06 14.09
CA PHE A 21 -2.70 -9.74 13.46
C PHE A 21 -3.56 -8.71 14.23
N GLN A 22 -4.78 -9.08 14.60
CA GLN A 22 -5.71 -8.20 15.33
C GLN A 22 -5.18 -7.79 16.70
N ASN A 23 -4.56 -8.72 17.43
CA ASN A 23 -3.93 -8.43 18.72
C ASN A 23 -2.73 -7.50 18.56
N GLN A 24 -1.93 -7.66 17.49
CA GLN A 24 -0.77 -6.80 17.23
C GLN A 24 -1.17 -5.35 16.95
N ILE A 25 -2.16 -5.11 16.07
CA ILE A 25 -2.62 -3.75 15.77
C ILE A 25 -3.27 -3.10 16.99
N LYS A 26 -4.00 -3.87 17.79
CA LYS A 26 -4.62 -3.41 19.05
C LYS A 26 -3.55 -3.03 20.07
N PHE A 27 -2.49 -3.83 20.20
CA PHE A 27 -1.35 -3.52 21.08
C PHE A 27 -0.70 -2.18 20.72
N TRP A 28 -0.49 -1.91 19.43
CA TRP A 28 0.00 -0.62 18.97
C TRP A 28 -1.01 0.52 19.15
N GLY A 29 -2.29 0.21 19.33
CA GLY A 29 -3.39 1.17 19.49
C GLY A 29 -3.88 1.74 18.16
N ILE A 30 -3.70 1.00 17.06
CA ILE A 30 -4.20 1.33 15.73
C ILE A 30 -5.68 0.98 15.68
N THR A 31 -6.49 1.86 15.07
CA THR A 31 -7.93 1.62 14.88
C THR A 31 -8.14 0.77 13.63
N PRO A 32 -8.70 -0.45 13.72
CA PRO A 32 -9.03 -1.24 12.54
C PRO A 32 -10.21 -0.62 11.78
N SER A 33 -10.11 -0.57 10.45
CA SER A 33 -11.18 -0.16 9.55
C SER A 33 -11.31 -1.20 8.44
N PHE A 34 -12.33 -2.05 8.50
CA PHE A 34 -12.55 -3.06 7.46
C PHE A 34 -13.28 -2.49 6.26
N ALA A 35 -12.82 -2.85 5.06
CA ALA A 35 -13.55 -2.66 3.80
C ALA A 35 -15.03 -3.03 4.01
N PHE A 36 -15.97 -2.14 3.67
CA PHE A 36 -17.38 -2.53 3.78
C PHE A 36 -17.63 -3.71 2.84
N VAL A 37 -18.31 -4.73 3.34
CA VAL A 37 -18.75 -5.87 2.53
C VAL A 37 -19.59 -5.31 1.38
N ALA A 38 -19.18 -5.59 0.14
CA ALA A 38 -19.75 -5.06 -1.11
C ALA A 38 -19.39 -3.62 -1.53
N GLU A 39 -18.40 -2.96 -0.90
CA GLU A 39 -17.81 -1.70 -1.39
C GLU A 39 -16.32 -1.82 -1.76
N PRO A 40 -15.99 -2.52 -2.87
CA PRO A 40 -14.61 -2.70 -3.31
C PRO A 40 -13.88 -1.38 -3.61
N GLN A 41 -14.63 -0.31 -3.89
CA GLN A 41 -14.09 1.03 -4.14
C GLN A 41 -13.24 1.57 -2.98
N THR A 42 -13.50 1.12 -1.75
CA THR A 42 -12.77 1.58 -0.56
C THR A 42 -11.35 1.02 -0.45
N ASN A 43 -11.01 -0.02 -1.22
CA ASN A 43 -9.64 -0.53 -1.38
C ASN A 43 -9.01 -0.10 -2.72
N GLY A 44 -9.73 0.69 -3.53
CA GLY A 44 -9.34 1.01 -4.90
C GLY A 44 -7.99 1.75 -5.01
N VAL A 45 -7.54 2.45 -3.97
CA VAL A 45 -6.22 3.08 -3.95
C VAL A 45 -5.10 2.03 -3.91
N ALA A 46 -5.20 1.05 -3.01
CA ALA A 46 -4.21 -0.02 -2.90
C ALA A 46 -4.24 -0.94 -4.12
N GLU A 47 -5.42 -1.25 -4.63
CA GLU A 47 -5.59 -2.05 -5.87
C GLU A 47 -4.99 -1.33 -7.09
N ARG A 48 -5.24 -0.03 -7.26
CA ARG A 48 -4.67 0.76 -8.34
C ARG A 48 -3.15 0.79 -8.26
N PHE A 49 -2.58 0.98 -7.07
CA PHE A 49 -1.14 0.92 -6.85
C PHE A 49 -0.58 -0.45 -7.25
N ASN A 50 -1.16 -1.54 -6.75
CA ASN A 50 -0.71 -2.90 -7.04
C ASN A 50 -0.80 -3.24 -8.54
N ARG A 51 -1.83 -2.75 -9.23
CA ARG A 51 -1.93 -2.87 -10.69
C ARG A 51 -0.79 -2.14 -11.39
N THR A 52 -0.55 -0.87 -11.05
CA THR A 52 0.54 -0.09 -11.64
C THR A 52 1.91 -0.71 -11.37
N LEU A 53 2.16 -1.19 -10.15
CA LEU A 53 3.39 -1.93 -9.81
C LEU A 53 3.60 -3.14 -10.74
N LYS A 54 2.57 -3.97 -10.90
CA LYS A 54 2.66 -5.17 -11.75
C LYS A 54 2.91 -4.79 -13.21
N GLU A 55 2.17 -3.82 -13.74
CA GLU A 55 2.28 -3.36 -15.12
C GLU A 55 3.65 -2.76 -15.43
N GLN A 56 4.23 -1.98 -14.52
CA GLN A 56 5.47 -1.23 -14.78
C GLN A 56 6.74 -2.01 -14.41
N ALA A 57 6.69 -2.80 -13.33
CA ALA A 57 7.88 -3.41 -12.74
C ALA A 57 7.98 -4.93 -12.95
N ILE A 58 6.85 -5.62 -13.18
CA ILE A 58 6.80 -7.09 -13.15
C ILE A 58 6.49 -7.69 -14.52
N TYR A 59 5.44 -7.23 -15.18
CA TYR A 59 4.98 -7.80 -16.44
C TYR A 59 6.03 -7.65 -17.56
N GLY A 60 6.20 -8.70 -18.35
CA GLY A 60 7.16 -8.76 -19.45
C GLY A 60 8.62 -8.95 -19.02
N ARG A 61 8.92 -9.10 -17.73
CA ARG A 61 10.28 -9.35 -17.22
C ARG A 61 10.45 -10.79 -16.75
N VAL A 62 11.64 -11.35 -16.98
CA VAL A 62 12.04 -12.64 -16.42
C VAL A 62 13.03 -12.39 -15.30
N PHE A 63 12.70 -12.85 -14.10
CA PHE A 63 13.56 -12.75 -12.92
C PHE A 63 14.25 -14.08 -12.67
N ARG A 64 15.55 -14.05 -12.34
CA ARG A 64 16.32 -15.28 -12.10
C ARG A 64 16.16 -15.77 -10.67
N ASN A 65 15.97 -14.85 -9.73
CA ASN A 65 15.83 -15.12 -8.31
C ASN A 65 15.00 -14.04 -7.61
N ILE A 66 14.71 -14.24 -6.33
CA ILE A 66 13.91 -13.31 -5.53
C ILE A 66 14.58 -11.96 -5.28
N THR A 67 15.91 -11.89 -5.30
CA THR A 67 16.66 -10.63 -5.17
C THR A 67 16.39 -9.72 -6.36
N ASP A 68 16.38 -10.25 -7.58
CA ASP A 68 16.07 -9.47 -8.79
C ASP A 68 14.65 -8.86 -8.70
N VAL A 69 13.68 -9.62 -8.17
CA VAL A 69 12.31 -9.13 -7.96
C VAL A 69 12.30 -8.01 -6.92
N ARG A 70 13.00 -8.20 -5.80
CA ARG A 70 13.08 -7.18 -4.73
C ARG A 70 13.69 -5.89 -5.27
N GLU A 71 14.76 -5.97 -6.04
CA GLU A 71 15.40 -4.81 -6.66
C GLU A 71 14.42 -4.08 -7.59
N ALA A 72 13.75 -4.79 -8.49
CA ALA A 72 12.77 -4.18 -9.39
C ALA A 72 11.60 -3.51 -8.64
N VAL A 73 11.11 -4.13 -7.57
CA VAL A 73 10.04 -3.54 -6.74
C VAL A 73 10.55 -2.32 -5.97
N MET A 74 11.75 -2.37 -5.37
CA MET A 74 12.33 -1.23 -4.64
C MET A 74 12.53 -0.03 -5.56
N THR A 75 13.15 -0.25 -6.73
CA THR A 75 13.33 0.81 -7.73
C THR A 75 11.99 1.40 -8.18
N PHE A 76 10.97 0.57 -8.41
CA PHE A 76 9.64 1.09 -8.74
C PHE A 76 9.04 1.92 -7.61
N VAL A 77 9.13 1.45 -6.35
CA VAL A 77 8.57 2.16 -5.19
C VAL A 77 9.24 3.52 -5.00
N GLU A 78 10.56 3.59 -5.17
CA GLU A 78 11.32 4.85 -5.13
C GLU A 78 10.83 5.81 -6.20
N LEU A 79 10.82 5.39 -7.47
CA LEU A 79 10.33 6.20 -8.59
C LEU A 79 8.86 6.60 -8.44
N TYR A 80 8.02 5.72 -7.91
CA TYR A 80 6.61 6.00 -7.70
C TYR A 80 6.43 7.13 -6.68
N ASN A 81 7.20 7.11 -5.59
CA ASN A 81 7.08 8.11 -4.53
C ASN A 81 7.75 9.45 -4.91
N SER A 82 8.87 9.43 -5.62
CA SER A 82 9.62 10.66 -5.95
C SER A 82 9.10 11.34 -7.23
N GLU A 83 8.79 10.58 -8.28
CA GLU A 83 8.52 11.14 -9.63
C GLU A 83 7.06 11.06 -10.09
N TRP A 84 6.25 10.16 -9.53
CA TRP A 84 4.93 9.86 -10.10
C TRP A 84 3.89 10.94 -9.79
N ARG A 85 3.59 11.79 -10.79
CA ARG A 85 2.65 12.90 -10.65
C ARG A 85 1.20 12.43 -10.83
N VAL A 86 0.50 12.24 -9.71
CA VAL A 86 -0.90 11.79 -9.70
C VAL A 86 -1.84 13.01 -9.73
N GLU A 87 -2.82 13.02 -10.63
CA GLU A 87 -3.83 14.10 -10.73
C GLU A 87 -4.57 14.34 -9.40
N LYS A 88 -4.94 13.26 -8.68
CA LYS A 88 -5.54 13.33 -7.33
C LYS A 88 -4.69 14.13 -6.33
N ASN A 89 -3.38 14.18 -6.55
CA ASN A 89 -2.42 14.91 -5.72
C ASN A 89 -2.14 16.32 -6.27
N GLY A 90 -2.95 16.83 -7.20
CA GLY A 90 -2.67 18.10 -7.87
C GLY A 90 -1.39 18.06 -8.70
N PHE A 91 -1.10 16.92 -9.34
CA PHE A 91 0.12 16.66 -10.11
C PHE A 91 1.42 16.76 -9.30
N ARG A 92 1.34 16.54 -7.99
CA ARG A 92 2.49 16.40 -7.10
C ARG A 92 2.81 14.93 -6.86
N SER A 93 4.08 14.62 -6.66
CA SER A 93 4.49 13.27 -6.29
C SER A 93 4.04 12.91 -4.86
N PRO A 94 3.92 11.62 -4.51
CA PRO A 94 3.62 11.22 -3.14
C PRO A 94 4.56 11.83 -2.09
N ASP A 95 5.85 11.96 -2.39
CA ASP A 95 6.81 12.58 -1.48
C ASP A 95 6.57 14.09 -1.34
N GLU A 96 6.30 14.80 -2.43
CA GLU A 96 5.93 16.23 -2.40
C GLU A 96 4.67 16.48 -1.56
N ILE A 97 3.68 15.58 -1.61
CA ILE A 97 2.48 15.65 -0.77
C ILE A 97 2.81 15.41 0.70
N ARG A 98 3.65 14.41 0.99
CA ARG A 98 4.02 14.06 2.38
C ARG A 98 4.82 15.16 3.06
N GLN A 99 5.71 15.83 2.33
CA GLN A 99 6.51 16.93 2.88
C GLN A 99 5.69 18.20 3.12
N ALA A 100 4.53 18.35 2.46
CA ALA A 100 3.65 19.49 2.60
C ALA A 100 2.57 19.34 3.69
N ALA A 101 2.47 18.16 4.31
CA ALA A 101 1.50 17.82 5.36
C ALA A 101 2.12 17.89 6.75
#